data_AF-A0ABD2JYF9-F1
#
_entry.id   AF-A0ABD2JYF9-F1
#
_cell.length_a   1.000
_cell.length_b   1.000
_cell.length_c   1.000
_cell.angle_alpha   90.00
_cell.angle_beta   90.00
_cell.angle_gamma   90.00
#
_symmetry.space_group_name_H-M   'P 1'
#
loop_
_entity.id
_entity.type
_entity.pdbx_description
1 polymer ?
#
loop_
_entity_poly.entity_id
_entity_poly.type
_entity_poly.pdbx_seq_one_letter_code
_entity_poly.pdbx_strand_id
1 'polypeptide(L)'
;MTLPTNLVESGCQSNFNSILPYQVYRRILRHCAASICNSIGFDTVQNGSLEALAFLFHQFFSNTCQSSRKLCEHTGRSLVNAGDVLMAMVNEGRPELADFDTFLDTVKHTKPHTFSLLPQSPTIASPVLRISEPLPLPSYYPNFLPPFPEPHTYVRSEVRDGVDTNYEIFRRLDAQNKHDWEESLIRFAITEHPTMSVFPEPDDIPHFCFILLPFDEPRPYLSALLTDDADQTVDDEQHNDDYFARILTKEMDEDDGAMEGGEEGGAAGGRNSTAALE
;
A
#
# COMPACT_ATOMS: atom_id res chain seq x y z
N MET A 1 42.95 6.73 10.76
CA MET A 1 42.27 5.45 10.53
C MET A 1 40.82 5.64 10.97
N THR A 2 40.01 6.16 10.06
CA THR A 2 38.62 6.57 10.29
C THR A 2 37.81 5.90 9.19
N LEU A 3 36.93 4.98 9.55
CA LEU A 3 35.99 4.35 8.62
C LEU A 3 34.71 5.19 8.58
N PRO A 4 34.22 5.58 7.38
CA PRO A 4 32.92 6.19 7.25
C PRO A 4 31.81 5.13 7.19
N THR A 5 30.76 5.45 7.92
CA THR A 5 29.42 4.85 7.94
C THR A 5 28.72 5.05 6.60
N ASN A 6 28.24 3.97 5.97
CA ASN A 6 27.10 3.99 5.05
C ASN A 6 26.60 2.56 4.87
N LEU A 7 25.58 2.17 5.64
CA LEU A 7 24.72 1.04 5.30
C LEU A 7 23.37 1.63 4.90
N VAL A 8 23.12 1.54 3.60
CA VAL A 8 21.88 1.86 2.91
C VAL A 8 20.76 1.00 3.49
N GLU A 9 19.81 1.62 4.20
CA GLU A 9 18.55 1.00 4.59
C GLU A 9 17.72 0.75 3.31
N SER A 10 17.80 -0.48 2.81
CA SER A 10 16.90 -0.96 1.77
C SER A 10 15.57 -1.31 2.43
N GLY A 11 14.53 -0.56 2.07
CA GLY A 11 13.18 -0.70 2.60
C GLY A 11 12.54 -2.03 2.22
N CYS A 12 12.48 -2.95 3.18
CA CYS A 12 11.55 -4.07 3.17
C CYS A 12 10.22 -3.62 3.80
N GLN A 13 9.32 -3.04 3.00
CA GLN A 13 7.92 -2.88 3.40
C GLN A 13 7.28 -4.27 3.48
N SER A 14 7.37 -4.91 4.64
CA SER A 14 6.64 -6.14 4.93
C SER A 14 5.77 -5.92 6.18
N ASN A 15 4.45 -5.92 5.96
CA ASN A 15 3.41 -6.18 6.94
C ASN A 15 3.34 -5.24 8.18
N PHE A 16 2.92 -3.99 7.98
CA PHE A 16 2.77 -3.01 9.07
C PHE A 16 1.48 -3.10 9.90
N ASN A 17 0.56 -4.03 9.62
CA ASN A 17 -0.72 -4.12 10.36
C ASN A 17 -0.65 -4.90 11.69
N SER A 18 0.40 -5.69 11.96
CA SER A 18 0.60 -6.37 13.25
C SER A 18 1.29 -5.49 14.31
N ILE A 19 1.85 -4.34 13.89
CA ILE A 19 2.66 -3.47 14.75
C ILE A 19 1.78 -2.57 15.64
N LEU A 20 0.60 -2.14 15.16
CA LEU A 20 -0.27 -1.23 15.89
C LEU A 20 -0.69 -1.72 17.30
N PRO A 21 -1.24 -2.94 17.47
CA PRO A 21 -1.61 -3.41 18.80
C PRO A 21 -0.38 -3.61 19.70
N TYR A 22 0.72 -4.13 19.15
CA TYR A 22 1.98 -4.32 19.89
C TYR A 22 2.54 -3.00 20.45
N GLN A 23 2.46 -1.91 19.67
CA GLN A 23 2.89 -0.58 20.10
C GLN A 23 2.01 -0.02 21.23
N VAL A 24 0.70 -0.31 21.24
CA VAL A 24 -0.19 0.12 22.33
C VAL A 24 0.17 -0.59 23.64
N TYR A 25 0.30 -1.91 23.63
CA TYR A 25 0.70 -2.67 24.83
C TYR A 25 2.08 -2.25 25.34
N ARG A 26 3.02 -1.98 24.43
CA ARG A 26 4.35 -1.47 24.77
C ARG A 26 4.30 -0.09 25.43
N ARG A 27 3.42 0.81 24.98
CA ARG A 27 3.19 2.12 25.63
C ARG A 27 2.60 1.95 27.03
N ILE A 28 1.68 1.01 27.21
CA ILE A 28 1.10 0.71 28.53
C ILE A 28 2.18 0.22 29.49
N LEU A 29 2.99 -0.77 29.10
CA LEU A 29 4.08 -1.29 29.93
C LEU A 29 5.12 -0.20 30.27
N ARG A 30 5.46 0.67 29.31
CA ARG A 30 6.34 1.81 29.55
C ARG A 30 5.75 2.78 30.59
N HIS A 31 4.45 3.01 30.55
CA HIS A 31 3.78 3.88 31.51
C HIS A 31 3.68 3.24 32.91
N CYS A 32 3.45 1.91 32.99
CA CYS A 32 3.55 1.17 34.25
C CYS A 32 4.95 1.28 34.87
N ALA A 33 6.01 1.13 34.05
CA ALA A 33 7.38 1.32 34.51
C ALA A 33 7.63 2.73 35.04
N ALA A 34 7.17 3.75 34.33
CA ALA A 34 7.27 5.14 34.77
C ALA A 34 6.51 5.40 36.08
N SER A 35 5.32 4.81 36.24
CA SER A 35 4.53 4.90 37.48
C SER A 35 5.27 4.30 38.67
N ILE A 36 5.94 3.16 38.49
CA ILE A 36 6.75 2.53 39.54
C ILE A 36 7.96 3.42 39.89
N CYS A 37 8.68 3.93 38.89
CA CYS A 37 9.78 4.87 39.12
C CYS A 37 9.33 6.14 39.87
N ASN A 38 8.14 6.67 39.54
CA ASN A 38 7.58 7.83 40.22
C ASN A 38 7.22 7.51 41.69
N SER A 39 6.69 6.32 41.97
CA SER A 39 6.40 5.90 43.35
C SER A 39 7.65 5.79 44.23
N ILE A 40 8.81 5.52 43.64
CA ILE A 40 10.11 5.47 44.33
C ILE A 40 10.73 6.87 44.50
N GLY A 41 10.22 7.89 43.77
CA GLY A 41 10.70 9.27 43.85
C GLY A 41 11.75 9.66 42.80
N PHE A 42 11.84 8.92 41.68
CA PHE A 42 12.70 9.31 40.56
C PHE A 42 12.06 10.45 39.74
N ASP A 43 12.76 11.58 39.64
CA ASP A 43 12.29 12.77 38.90
C ASP A 43 12.79 12.80 37.43
N THR A 44 13.97 12.24 37.16
CA THR A 44 14.56 12.20 35.82
C THR A 44 14.95 10.78 35.41
N VAL A 45 14.74 10.45 34.14
CA VAL A 45 15.08 9.14 33.58
C VAL A 45 15.83 9.31 32.26
N GLN A 46 16.87 8.50 32.06
CA GLN A 46 17.67 8.48 30.83
C GLN A 46 16.86 7.99 29.62
N ASN A 47 17.15 8.55 28.45
CA ASN A 47 16.55 8.15 27.17
C ASN A 47 16.82 6.67 26.89
N GLY A 48 15.75 5.91 26.62
CA GLY A 48 15.82 4.47 26.33
C GLY A 48 15.76 3.56 27.57
N SER A 49 16.02 4.06 28.78
CA SER A 49 16.01 3.20 29.99
C SER A 49 14.61 2.71 30.37
N LEU A 50 13.58 3.55 30.22
CA LEU A 50 12.18 3.12 30.40
C LEU A 50 11.75 2.07 29.36
N GLU A 51 12.34 2.10 28.17
CA GLU A 51 12.05 1.16 27.11
C GLU A 51 12.73 -0.20 27.36
N ALA A 52 13.98 -0.17 27.81
CA ALA A 52 14.67 -1.36 28.28
C ALA A 52 13.94 -2.01 29.47
N LEU A 53 13.48 -1.22 30.45
CA LEU A 53 12.67 -1.72 31.56
C LEU A 53 11.33 -2.31 31.11
N ALA A 54 10.64 -1.67 30.16
CA ALA A 54 9.41 -2.23 29.59
C ALA A 54 9.66 -3.57 28.89
N PHE A 55 10.79 -3.72 28.19
CA PHE A 55 11.20 -4.99 27.59
C PHE A 55 11.51 -6.06 28.66
N LEU A 56 12.21 -5.68 29.72
CA LEU A 56 12.48 -6.58 30.85
C LEU A 56 11.19 -7.03 31.55
N PHE A 57 10.21 -6.14 31.73
CA PHE A 57 8.90 -6.52 32.26
C PHE A 57 8.17 -7.51 31.34
N HIS A 58 8.20 -7.29 30.03
CA HIS A 58 7.61 -8.23 29.09
C HIS A 58 8.29 -9.60 29.15
N GLN A 59 9.62 -9.63 29.16
CA GLN A 59 10.40 -10.87 29.28
C GLN A 59 10.10 -11.59 30.61
N PHE A 60 9.98 -10.83 31.70
CA PHE A 60 9.63 -11.36 33.03
C PHE A 60 8.28 -12.09 33.01
N PHE A 61 7.23 -11.45 32.50
CA PHE A 61 5.91 -12.08 32.43
C PHE A 61 5.91 -13.29 31.50
N SER A 62 6.53 -13.19 30.32
CA SER A 62 6.58 -14.29 29.36
C SER A 62 7.31 -15.51 29.92
N ASN A 63 8.47 -15.32 30.56
CA ASN A 63 9.21 -16.40 31.22
C ASN A 63 8.38 -17.06 32.33
N THR A 64 7.76 -16.25 33.20
CA THR A 64 6.93 -16.75 34.30
C THR A 64 5.75 -17.56 33.76
N CYS A 65 5.05 -17.06 32.74
CA CYS A 65 3.93 -17.76 32.12
C CYS A 65 4.36 -19.06 31.43
N GLN A 66 5.48 -19.06 30.70
CA GLN A 66 6.01 -20.27 30.06
C GLN A 66 6.44 -21.32 31.08
N SER A 67 7.12 -20.90 32.15
CA SER A 67 7.55 -21.76 33.26
C SER A 67 6.34 -22.36 33.99
N SER A 68 5.33 -21.55 34.30
CA SER A 68 4.07 -22.00 34.92
C SER A 68 3.31 -23.00 34.04
N ARG A 69 3.28 -22.77 32.72
CA ARG A 69 2.65 -23.67 31.76
C ARG A 69 3.36 -25.03 31.71
N LYS A 70 4.70 -25.05 31.67
CA LYS A 70 5.49 -26.29 31.70
C LYS A 70 5.22 -27.11 32.97
N LEU A 71 5.09 -26.44 34.13
CA LEU A 71 4.74 -27.09 35.39
C LEU A 71 3.30 -27.66 35.37
N CYS A 72 2.36 -26.90 34.81
CA CYS A 72 0.98 -27.35 34.64
C CYS A 72 0.90 -28.61 33.76
N GLU A 73 1.61 -28.60 32.63
CA GLU A 73 1.71 -29.70 31.67
C GLU A 73 2.36 -30.95 32.31
N HIS A 74 3.34 -30.78 33.21
CA HIS A 74 3.94 -31.88 33.97
C HIS A 74 2.93 -32.59 34.89
N THR A 75 1.90 -31.88 35.35
CA THR A 75 0.80 -32.47 36.15
C THR A 75 -0.36 -32.99 35.30
N GLY A 76 -0.25 -32.95 33.96
CA GLY A 76 -1.29 -33.35 33.02
C GLY A 76 -2.48 -32.39 32.94
N ARG A 77 -2.36 -31.18 33.51
CA ARG A 77 -3.40 -30.14 33.47
C ARG A 77 -3.09 -29.15 32.34
N SER A 78 -4.14 -28.50 31.83
CA SER A 78 -4.04 -27.41 30.86
C SER A 78 -4.28 -26.02 31.47
N LEU A 79 -4.88 -25.96 32.66
CA LEU A 79 -5.19 -24.71 33.36
C LEU A 79 -4.17 -24.45 34.47
N VAL A 80 -3.45 -23.34 34.34
CA VAL A 80 -2.44 -22.88 35.31
C VAL A 80 -3.13 -22.44 36.60
N ASN A 81 -2.71 -23.01 37.73
CA ASN A 81 -3.16 -22.60 39.07
C ASN A 81 -2.16 -21.61 39.70
N ALA A 82 -2.60 -20.86 40.73
CA ALA A 82 -1.73 -19.95 41.49
C ALA A 82 -0.50 -20.66 42.09
N GLY A 83 -0.65 -21.93 42.49
CA GLY A 83 0.47 -22.75 42.95
C GLY A 83 1.53 -23.04 41.87
N ASP A 84 1.11 -23.20 40.61
CA ASP A 84 2.03 -23.42 39.49
C ASP A 84 2.85 -22.14 39.20
N VAL A 85 2.22 -20.97 39.35
CA VAL A 85 2.89 -19.66 39.22
C VAL A 85 3.88 -19.43 40.36
N LEU A 86 3.48 -19.74 41.60
CA LEU A 86 4.36 -19.63 42.76
C LEU A 86 5.57 -20.55 42.63
N MET A 87 5.36 -21.80 42.20
CA MET A 87 6.45 -22.75 41.95
C MET A 87 7.34 -22.32 40.78
N ALA A 88 6.77 -21.72 39.72
CA ALA A 88 7.53 -21.14 38.63
C ALA A 88 8.46 -20.01 39.11
N MET A 89 7.97 -19.12 39.97
CA MET A 89 8.78 -18.03 40.55
C MET A 89 9.91 -18.56 41.44
N VAL A 90 9.64 -19.59 42.26
CA VAL A 90 10.66 -20.25 43.08
C VAL A 90 11.73 -20.91 42.20
N ASN A 91 11.31 -21.59 41.12
CA ASN A 91 12.22 -22.26 40.19
C ASN A 91 13.09 -21.28 39.38
N GLU A 92 12.58 -20.08 39.10
CA GLU A 92 13.36 -18.99 38.50
C GLU A 92 14.35 -18.33 39.48
N GLY A 93 14.43 -18.81 40.72
CA GLY A 93 15.37 -18.32 41.73
C GLY A 93 14.98 -16.98 42.31
N ARG A 94 13.67 -16.73 42.50
CA ARG A 94 13.14 -15.50 43.10
C ARG A 94 12.68 -15.77 44.55
N PRO A 95 13.56 -15.65 45.56
CA PRO A 95 13.27 -16.03 46.94
C PRO A 95 12.45 -15.00 47.75
N GLU A 96 12.21 -13.80 47.20
CA GLU A 96 11.62 -12.65 47.92
C GLU A 96 10.09 -12.68 48.05
N LEU A 97 9.43 -13.82 47.82
CA LEU A 97 7.98 -13.93 48.04
C LEU A 97 7.57 -13.73 49.51
N ALA A 98 8.51 -13.84 50.45
CA ALA A 98 8.27 -13.59 51.87
C ALA A 98 7.92 -12.12 52.17
N ASP A 99 8.46 -11.17 51.40
CA ASP A 99 8.22 -9.74 51.55
C ASP A 99 7.08 -9.23 50.65
N PHE A 100 6.33 -10.16 50.03
CA PHE A 100 5.22 -9.77 49.17
C PHE A 100 4.09 -9.12 49.97
N ASP A 101 3.84 -9.56 51.20
CA ASP A 101 2.79 -9.01 52.06
C ASP A 101 3.11 -7.58 52.50
N THR A 102 4.37 -7.31 52.87
CA THR A 102 4.84 -5.96 53.22
C THR A 102 4.79 -5.04 52.02
N PHE A 103 5.15 -5.54 50.82
CA PHE A 103 5.01 -4.80 49.57
C PHE A 103 3.53 -4.46 49.27
N LEU A 104 2.61 -5.41 49.43
CA LEU A 104 1.17 -5.15 49.20
C LEU A 104 0.65 -4.03 50.11
N ASP A 105 1.07 -3.97 51.37
CA ASP A 105 0.66 -2.91 52.28
C ASP A 105 1.21 -1.54 51.86
N THR A 106 2.47 -1.46 51.41
CA THR A 106 3.03 -0.19 50.88
C THR A 106 2.29 0.30 49.63
N VAL A 107 1.87 -0.62 48.75
CA VAL A 107 1.14 -0.28 47.52
C VAL A 107 -0.29 0.17 47.82
N LYS A 108 -0.99 -0.45 48.79
CA LYS A 108 -2.35 -0.03 49.20
C LYS A 108 -2.39 1.42 49.70
N HIS A 109 -1.34 1.86 50.40
CA HIS A 109 -1.25 3.23 50.94
C HIS A 109 -0.77 4.27 49.92
N THR A 110 -0.18 3.82 48.81
CA THR A 110 0.22 4.68 47.70
C THR A 110 -0.97 4.86 46.77
N LYS A 111 -1.36 6.11 46.46
CA LYS A 111 -2.46 6.35 45.51
C LYS A 111 -2.08 5.71 44.17
N PRO A 112 -2.82 4.72 43.65
CA PRO A 112 -2.51 4.14 42.36
C PRO A 112 -2.68 5.23 41.30
N HIS A 113 -1.69 5.36 40.41
CA HIS A 113 -1.88 6.12 39.19
C HIS A 113 -2.92 5.38 38.35
N THR A 114 -4.18 5.82 38.40
CA THR A 114 -5.28 5.18 37.68
C THR A 114 -5.07 5.35 36.18
N PHE A 115 -4.86 4.22 35.50
CA PHE A 115 -4.79 4.16 34.04
C PHE A 115 -6.20 4.28 33.46
N SER A 116 -6.52 5.41 32.82
CA SER A 116 -7.70 5.51 31.95
C SER A 116 -7.29 5.14 30.53
N LEU A 117 -7.29 3.85 30.23
CA LEU A 117 -7.24 3.38 28.86
C LEU A 117 -8.66 3.44 28.34
N LEU A 118 -8.99 4.44 27.51
CA LEU A 118 -10.25 4.37 26.77
C LEU A 118 -10.16 3.14 25.85
N PRO A 119 -11.07 2.15 25.99
CA PRO A 119 -11.12 1.06 25.03
C PRO A 119 -11.45 1.66 23.67
N GLN A 120 -10.52 1.57 22.72
CA GLN A 120 -10.86 1.78 21.32
C GLN A 120 -11.70 0.57 20.91
N SER A 121 -13.02 0.72 20.98
CA SER A 121 -13.93 -0.24 20.35
C SER A 121 -13.52 -0.34 18.88
N PRO A 122 -13.34 -1.55 18.31
CA PRO A 122 -13.10 -1.68 16.89
C PRO A 122 -14.26 -0.97 16.18
N THR A 123 -13.96 0.07 15.42
CA THR A 123 -14.94 0.74 14.58
C THR A 123 -15.47 -0.33 13.64
N ILE A 124 -16.69 -0.81 13.90
CA ILE A 124 -17.39 -1.70 12.99
C ILE A 124 -17.55 -0.88 11.72
N ALA A 125 -16.74 -1.19 10.71
CA ALA A 125 -16.88 -0.59 9.40
C ALA A 125 -18.33 -0.84 8.97
N SER A 126 -19.04 0.23 8.63
CA SER A 126 -20.40 0.13 8.11
C SER A 126 -20.40 -0.86 6.94
N PRO A 127 -21.40 -1.74 6.83
CA PRO A 127 -21.42 -2.75 5.78
C PRO A 127 -21.29 -2.08 4.42
N VAL A 128 -20.36 -2.61 3.62
CA VAL A 128 -20.19 -2.28 2.21
C VAL A 128 -21.57 -2.32 1.53
N LEU A 129 -21.83 -1.34 0.66
CA LEU A 129 -23.06 -1.22 -0.10
C LEU A 129 -23.46 -2.58 -0.70
N ARG A 130 -24.54 -3.16 -0.20
CA ARG A 130 -25.14 -4.37 -0.75
C ARG A 130 -26.00 -3.98 -1.93
N ILE A 131 -25.54 -4.32 -3.12
CA ILE A 131 -26.21 -4.02 -4.39
C ILE A 131 -27.23 -5.13 -4.75
N SER A 132 -27.03 -6.34 -4.22
CA SER A 132 -27.86 -7.52 -4.47
C SER A 132 -27.92 -8.43 -3.24
N GLU A 133 -28.78 -9.45 -3.27
CA GLU A 133 -28.73 -10.56 -2.32
C GLU A 133 -27.70 -11.60 -2.79
N PRO A 134 -26.88 -12.18 -1.89
CA PRO A 134 -25.94 -13.22 -2.25
C PRO A 134 -26.68 -14.48 -2.70
N LEU A 135 -26.15 -15.15 -3.72
CA LEU A 135 -26.74 -16.38 -4.24
C LEU A 135 -26.74 -17.46 -3.14
N PRO A 136 -27.88 -18.13 -2.86
CA PRO A 136 -27.91 -19.18 -1.85
C PRO A 136 -26.99 -20.32 -2.23
N LEU A 137 -26.35 -20.94 -1.23
CA LEU A 137 -25.48 -22.08 -1.48
C LEU A 137 -26.32 -23.26 -2.00
N PRO A 138 -25.86 -23.98 -3.04
CA PRO A 138 -26.52 -25.19 -3.51
C PRO A 138 -26.69 -26.23 -2.41
N SER A 139 -27.73 -27.08 -2.52
CA SER A 139 -28.07 -28.08 -1.49
C SER A 139 -26.98 -29.11 -1.19
N TYR A 140 -26.01 -29.30 -2.08
CA TYR A 140 -24.87 -30.21 -1.85
C TYR A 140 -23.75 -29.58 -1.01
N TYR A 141 -23.87 -28.29 -0.70
CA TYR A 141 -22.86 -27.55 0.06
C TYR A 141 -23.28 -27.42 1.54
N PRO A 142 -22.36 -27.61 2.50
CA PRO A 142 -22.68 -27.50 3.92
C PRO A 142 -23.08 -26.10 4.38
N ASN A 143 -24.11 -26.01 5.23
CA ASN A 143 -24.64 -24.74 5.77
C ASN A 143 -23.71 -24.01 6.77
N PHE A 144 -22.60 -24.62 7.21
CA PHE A 144 -21.65 -23.98 8.13
C PHE A 144 -20.62 -23.09 7.42
N LEU A 145 -20.59 -23.14 6.09
CA LEU A 145 -19.65 -22.38 5.28
C LEU A 145 -20.23 -20.99 4.98
N PRO A 146 -19.35 -19.99 4.80
CA PRO A 146 -19.81 -18.63 4.51
C PRO A 146 -20.58 -18.59 3.18
N PRO A 147 -21.54 -17.65 3.03
CA PRO A 147 -22.25 -17.45 1.78
C PRO A 147 -21.29 -17.08 0.65
N PHE A 148 -21.72 -17.34 -0.59
CA PHE A 148 -20.97 -16.85 -1.75
C PHE A 148 -20.87 -15.32 -1.70
N PRO A 149 -19.73 -14.75 -2.14
CA PRO A 149 -19.60 -13.34 -2.44
C PRO A 149 -20.74 -12.84 -3.33
N GLU A 150 -21.01 -11.53 -3.24
CA GLU A 150 -22.03 -10.88 -4.07
C GLU A 150 -21.75 -11.13 -5.56
N PRO A 151 -22.78 -11.32 -6.41
CA PRO A 151 -22.63 -11.55 -7.85
C PRO A 151 -21.68 -10.58 -8.56
N HIS A 152 -21.69 -9.29 -8.18
CA HIS A 152 -20.78 -8.28 -8.74
C HIS A 152 -19.29 -8.51 -8.43
N THR A 153 -18.96 -9.36 -7.46
CA THR A 153 -17.59 -9.83 -7.21
C THR A 153 -17.09 -10.70 -8.36
N TYR A 154 -18.00 -11.39 -9.06
CA TYR A 154 -17.69 -12.28 -10.17
C TYR A 154 -17.91 -11.64 -11.54
N VAL A 155 -18.67 -10.54 -11.60
CA VAL A 155 -18.84 -9.78 -12.84
C VAL A 155 -17.60 -8.94 -13.10
N ARG A 156 -16.77 -9.39 -14.04
CA ARG A 156 -15.75 -8.55 -14.67
C ARG A 156 -16.42 -7.65 -15.70
N SER A 157 -16.98 -6.54 -15.25
CA SER A 157 -17.35 -5.48 -16.18
C SER A 157 -16.07 -4.83 -16.66
N GLU A 158 -15.72 -5.00 -17.94
CA GLU A 158 -14.72 -4.14 -18.56
C GLU A 158 -15.23 -2.71 -18.45
N VAL A 159 -14.58 -1.91 -17.61
CA VAL A 159 -14.82 -0.46 -17.57
C VAL A 159 -14.13 0.10 -18.81
N ARG A 160 -14.79 -0.02 -19.96
CA ARG A 160 -14.47 0.83 -21.11
C ARG A 160 -14.96 2.22 -20.71
N ASP A 161 -14.09 3.00 -20.08
CA ASP A 161 -14.27 4.46 -20.07
C ASP A 161 -14.43 4.84 -21.53
N GLY A 162 -15.59 5.41 -21.87
CA GLY A 162 -15.88 5.79 -23.25
C GLY A 162 -14.76 6.70 -23.72
N VAL A 163 -13.92 6.22 -24.64
CA VAL A 163 -12.90 7.06 -25.27
C VAL A 163 -13.67 8.21 -25.93
N ASP A 164 -13.33 9.44 -25.57
CA ASP A 164 -13.97 10.62 -26.13
C ASP A 164 -13.75 10.65 -27.64
N THR A 165 -14.72 10.20 -28.44
CA THR A 165 -14.61 10.09 -29.91
C THR A 165 -14.65 11.45 -30.63
N ASN A 166 -14.43 12.56 -29.92
CA ASN A 166 -14.52 13.89 -30.51
C ASN A 166 -13.19 14.26 -31.17
N TYR A 167 -13.20 14.30 -32.51
CA TYR A 167 -12.07 14.67 -33.34
C TYR A 167 -11.41 16.01 -32.94
N GLU A 168 -12.21 16.99 -32.51
CA GLU A 168 -11.69 18.31 -32.09
C GLU A 168 -10.82 18.22 -30.83
N ILE A 169 -11.18 17.34 -29.88
CA ILE A 169 -10.43 17.14 -28.63
C ILE A 169 -9.10 16.46 -28.95
N PHE A 170 -9.10 15.45 -29.81
CA PHE A 170 -7.89 14.77 -30.25
C PHE A 170 -6.93 15.71 -30.97
N ARG A 171 -7.41 16.49 -31.95
CA ARG A 171 -6.57 17.46 -32.67
C ARG A 171 -5.98 18.51 -31.74
N ARG A 172 -6.73 18.96 -30.73
CA ARG A 172 -6.23 19.90 -29.74
C ARG A 172 -5.16 19.27 -28.85
N LEU A 173 -5.36 18.02 -28.40
CA LEU A 173 -4.39 17.30 -27.59
C LEU A 173 -3.09 17.02 -28.36
N ASP A 174 -3.21 16.59 -29.62
CA ASP A 174 -2.06 16.34 -30.48
C ASP A 174 -1.25 17.62 -30.73
N ALA A 175 -1.93 18.72 -31.09
CA ALA A 175 -1.28 20.02 -31.24
C ALA A 175 -0.61 20.50 -29.95
N GLN A 176 -1.22 20.23 -28.80
CA GLN A 176 -0.66 20.56 -27.49
C GLN A 176 0.58 19.71 -27.17
N ASN A 177 0.52 18.40 -27.40
CA ASN A 177 1.65 17.50 -27.21
C ASN A 177 2.84 17.91 -28.09
N LYS A 178 2.58 18.23 -29.36
CA LYS A 178 3.61 18.72 -30.28
C LYS A 178 4.27 19.99 -29.77
N HIS A 179 3.47 20.98 -29.34
CA HIS A 179 3.97 22.21 -28.74
C HIS A 179 4.81 21.94 -27.48
N ASP A 180 4.33 21.06 -26.59
CA ASP A 180 5.00 20.75 -25.33
C ASP A 180 6.32 19.99 -25.55
N TRP A 181 6.38 19.11 -26.54
CA TRP A 181 7.62 18.42 -26.93
C TRP A 181 8.62 19.37 -27.61
N GLU A 182 8.17 20.24 -28.50
CA GLU A 182 9.01 21.30 -29.09
C GLU A 182 9.58 22.21 -28.00
N GLU A 183 8.76 22.65 -27.05
CA GLU A 183 9.19 23.49 -25.94
C GLU A 183 10.20 22.76 -25.05
N SER A 184 9.95 21.48 -24.73
CA SER A 184 10.86 20.67 -23.94
C SER A 184 12.21 20.49 -24.64
N LEU A 185 12.20 20.22 -25.94
CA LEU A 185 13.40 20.07 -26.76
C LEU A 185 14.19 21.38 -26.86
N ILE A 186 13.51 22.52 -27.07
CA ILE A 186 14.13 23.84 -27.09
C ILE A 186 14.81 24.13 -25.75
N ARG A 187 14.11 23.88 -24.63
CA ARG A 187 14.68 24.07 -23.28
C ARG A 187 15.93 23.22 -23.09
N PHE A 188 15.90 21.95 -23.50
CA PHE A 188 17.05 21.06 -23.43
C PHE A 188 18.22 21.56 -24.29
N ALA A 189 17.97 21.89 -25.56
CA ALA A 189 19.00 22.36 -26.48
C ALA A 189 19.68 23.65 -25.99
N ILE A 190 18.91 24.59 -25.42
CA ILE A 190 19.44 25.82 -24.81
C ILE A 190 20.36 25.53 -23.62
N THR A 191 20.10 24.47 -22.86
CA THR A 191 20.94 24.09 -21.71
C THR A 191 22.21 23.35 -22.12
N GLU A 192 22.18 22.56 -23.20
CA GLU A 192 23.31 21.73 -23.62
C GLU A 192 24.29 22.46 -24.55
N HIS A 193 23.79 23.35 -25.41
CA HIS A 193 24.57 23.99 -26.47
C HIS A 193 24.89 25.45 -26.16
N PRO A 194 25.94 26.03 -26.77
CA PRO A 194 26.30 27.42 -26.52
C PRO A 194 25.23 28.37 -27.08
N THR A 195 24.59 29.13 -26.19
CA THR A 195 23.51 30.05 -26.52
C THR A 195 23.88 31.51 -26.31
N MET A 196 23.23 32.39 -27.06
CA MET A 196 23.29 33.84 -26.89
C MET A 196 21.91 34.37 -26.47
N SER A 197 21.87 35.19 -25.42
CA SER A 197 20.66 35.94 -25.06
C SER A 197 20.49 37.14 -26.01
N VAL A 198 19.27 37.34 -26.52
CA VAL A 198 18.93 38.52 -27.34
C VAL A 198 18.84 39.79 -26.48
N PHE A 199 18.56 39.65 -25.18
CA PHE A 199 18.41 40.77 -24.25
C PHE A 199 19.60 40.88 -23.29
N PRO A 200 20.19 42.08 -23.10
CA PRO A 200 21.40 42.26 -22.30
C PRO A 200 21.25 42.00 -20.79
N GLU A 201 20.08 42.26 -20.16
CA GLU A 201 19.72 42.00 -18.74
C GLU A 201 18.17 42.03 -18.61
N PRO A 202 17.47 41.46 -17.59
CA PRO A 202 17.92 40.97 -16.27
C PRO A 202 17.51 39.52 -15.89
N ASP A 203 18.05 39.07 -14.74
CA ASP A 203 18.05 37.79 -13.99
C ASP A 203 16.90 36.74 -14.09
N ASP A 204 15.85 36.92 -14.88
CA ASP A 204 14.82 35.91 -15.16
C ASP A 204 14.37 36.02 -16.63
N ILE A 205 15.30 35.73 -17.54
CA ILE A 205 15.02 35.76 -18.98
C ILE A 205 14.33 34.43 -19.36
N PRO A 206 13.11 34.45 -19.91
CA PRO A 206 12.44 33.23 -20.32
C PRO A 206 13.18 32.55 -21.47
N HIS A 207 13.10 31.22 -21.54
CA HIS A 207 13.85 30.39 -22.51
C HIS A 207 13.68 30.84 -23.98
N PHE A 208 12.53 31.42 -24.34
CA PHE A 208 12.28 31.90 -25.71
C PHE A 208 13.14 33.11 -26.15
N CYS A 209 13.92 33.70 -25.24
CA CYS A 209 14.80 34.83 -25.53
C CYS A 209 16.26 34.42 -25.84
N PHE A 210 16.55 33.11 -25.85
CA PHE A 210 17.88 32.58 -26.17
C PHE A 210 17.91 32.02 -27.59
N ILE A 211 19.01 32.29 -28.30
CA ILE A 211 19.27 31.77 -29.65
C ILE A 211 20.48 30.83 -29.57
N LEU A 212 20.36 29.66 -30.18
CA LEU A 212 21.47 28.72 -30.35
C LEU A 212 22.51 29.31 -31.30
N LEU A 213 23.79 29.28 -30.90
CA LEU A 213 24.87 29.64 -31.81
C LEU A 213 25.00 28.59 -32.91
N PRO A 214 25.42 29.00 -34.13
CA PRO A 214 25.58 28.06 -35.24
C PRO A 214 26.58 26.96 -34.87
N PHE A 215 26.20 25.72 -35.13
CA PHE A 215 27.08 24.56 -34.96
C PHE A 215 28.25 24.64 -35.94
N ASP A 216 29.43 24.21 -35.50
CA ASP A 216 30.63 24.18 -36.34
C ASP A 216 30.56 22.98 -37.30
N GLU A 217 29.78 23.14 -38.37
CA GLU A 217 29.60 22.12 -39.40
C GLU A 217 30.47 22.44 -40.64
N PRO A 218 31.24 21.48 -41.17
CA PRO A 218 32.14 21.72 -42.30
C PRO A 218 31.42 22.06 -43.62
N ARG A 219 30.09 21.83 -43.72
CA ARG A 219 29.27 22.05 -44.92
C ARG A 219 27.85 22.55 -44.59
N PRO A 220 27.67 23.80 -44.13
CA PRO A 220 26.37 24.32 -43.68
C PRO A 220 25.34 24.49 -44.80
N TYR A 221 25.79 24.61 -46.05
CA TYR A 221 24.90 24.67 -47.21
C TYR A 221 24.23 23.33 -47.50
N LEU A 222 24.84 22.22 -47.05
CA LEU A 222 24.31 20.88 -47.30
C LEU A 222 23.15 20.62 -46.34
N SER A 223 23.29 20.94 -45.05
CA SER A 223 22.20 20.83 -44.07
C SER A 223 21.00 21.71 -44.39
N ALA A 224 21.21 22.92 -44.93
CA ALA A 224 20.10 23.78 -45.37
C ALA A 224 19.41 23.31 -46.69
N LEU A 225 20.05 22.45 -47.47
CA LEU A 225 19.52 21.89 -48.72
C LEU A 225 18.96 20.47 -48.56
N LEU A 226 19.27 19.80 -47.45
CA LEU A 226 18.59 18.58 -47.05
C LEU A 226 17.17 18.98 -46.64
N THR A 227 16.17 18.44 -47.32
CA THR A 227 14.80 18.47 -46.83
C THR A 227 14.64 17.35 -45.81
N ASP A 228 13.87 17.61 -44.75
CA ASP A 228 13.58 16.63 -43.68
C ASP A 228 12.91 15.33 -44.21
N ASP A 229 12.51 15.32 -45.48
CA ASP A 229 11.93 14.19 -46.22
C ASP A 229 12.84 12.95 -46.28
N ALA A 230 14.14 13.07 -45.99
CA ALA A 230 15.07 11.94 -46.01
C ALA A 230 14.96 11.02 -44.79
N ASP A 231 14.41 11.52 -43.66
CA ASP A 231 14.26 10.78 -42.40
C ASP A 231 12.81 10.41 -42.08
N GLN A 232 11.85 10.74 -42.95
CA GLN A 232 10.52 10.13 -42.91
C GLN A 232 10.64 8.66 -43.31
N THR A 233 10.95 7.78 -42.36
CA THR A 233 10.50 6.40 -42.45
C THR A 233 9.00 6.44 -42.67
N VAL A 234 8.59 6.01 -43.87
CA VAL A 234 7.20 5.94 -44.37
C VAL A 234 6.26 5.19 -43.40
N ASP A 235 6.81 4.58 -42.36
CA ASP A 235 6.08 3.85 -41.33
C ASP A 235 5.48 4.75 -40.23
N ASP A 236 6.01 5.94 -39.91
CA ASP A 236 5.55 6.69 -38.71
C ASP A 236 4.28 7.54 -38.92
N GLU A 237 4.09 8.11 -40.11
CA GLU A 237 2.87 8.84 -40.45
C GLU A 237 1.72 7.87 -40.76
N GLN A 238 2.02 6.78 -41.47
CA GLN A 238 1.04 5.74 -41.79
C GLN A 238 0.57 4.99 -40.54
N HIS A 239 1.47 4.72 -39.58
CA HIS A 239 1.11 4.02 -38.33
C HIS A 239 0.29 4.89 -37.39
N ASN A 240 0.55 6.20 -37.33
CA ASN A 240 -0.32 7.12 -36.58
C ASN A 240 -1.69 7.25 -37.24
N ASP A 241 -1.74 7.47 -38.55
CA ASP A 241 -3.01 7.59 -39.29
C ASP A 241 -3.84 6.29 -39.20
N ASP A 242 -3.21 5.11 -39.29
CA ASP A 242 -3.87 3.81 -39.12
C ASP A 242 -4.29 3.56 -37.67
N TYR A 243 -3.49 3.97 -36.69
CA TYR A 243 -3.85 3.87 -35.26
C TYR A 243 -5.04 4.77 -34.92
N PHE A 244 -5.04 6.02 -35.41
CA PHE A 244 -6.16 6.95 -35.25
C PHE A 244 -7.40 6.50 -36.02
N ALA A 245 -7.24 5.97 -37.23
CA ALA A 245 -8.33 5.38 -38.00
C ALA A 245 -8.96 4.21 -37.24
N ARG A 246 -8.16 3.30 -36.67
CA ARG A 246 -8.64 2.16 -35.86
C ARG A 246 -9.34 2.58 -34.57
N ILE A 247 -8.88 3.65 -33.93
CA ILE A 247 -9.57 4.25 -32.77
C ILE A 247 -10.92 4.84 -33.19
N LEU A 248 -11.00 5.48 -34.36
CA LEU A 248 -12.23 6.09 -34.86
C LEU A 248 -13.22 5.07 -35.45
N THR A 249 -12.74 3.99 -36.06
CA THR A 249 -13.58 2.92 -36.64
C THR A 249 -14.02 1.89 -35.61
N LYS A 250 -13.46 1.91 -34.38
CA LYS A 250 -13.80 0.96 -33.32
C LYS A 250 -13.52 -0.50 -33.73
N GLU A 251 -12.54 -0.72 -34.60
CA GLU A 251 -12.12 -2.03 -35.12
C GLU A 251 -10.99 -2.64 -34.28
N MET A 252 -11.15 -2.61 -32.95
CA MET A 252 -10.31 -3.37 -32.02
C MET A 252 -11.02 -4.61 -31.48
N ASP A 253 -12.14 -5.00 -32.09
CA ASP A 253 -12.78 -6.28 -31.81
C ASP A 253 -12.42 -7.24 -32.96
N GLU A 254 -11.89 -8.42 -32.60
CA GLU A 254 -11.49 -9.58 -33.44
C GLU A 254 -9.98 -9.81 -33.68
N ASP A 255 -9.26 -10.19 -32.63
CA ASP A 255 -8.26 -11.28 -32.76
C ASP A 255 -8.31 -12.19 -31.53
N ASP A 256 -9.43 -12.89 -31.38
CA ASP A 256 -9.53 -14.06 -30.52
C ASP A 256 -9.63 -15.30 -31.41
N GLY A 257 -8.55 -16.08 -31.45
CA GLY A 257 -8.41 -17.27 -32.27
C GLY A 257 -9.57 -18.26 -32.10
N ALA A 258 -10.31 -18.46 -33.19
CA ALA A 258 -11.31 -19.51 -33.30
C ALA A 258 -10.62 -20.89 -33.44
N MET A 259 -10.50 -21.60 -32.31
CA MET A 259 -10.37 -23.05 -32.29
C MET A 259 -11.73 -23.67 -32.68
N GLU A 260 -11.76 -24.24 -33.87
CA GLU A 260 -12.87 -24.99 -34.45
C GLU A 260 -13.13 -26.26 -33.62
N GLY A 261 -14.28 -26.31 -32.93
CA GLY A 261 -14.78 -27.48 -32.22
C GLY A 261 -16.24 -27.70 -32.58
N GLY A 262 -16.48 -28.51 -33.60
CA GLY A 262 -17.82 -28.94 -33.98
C GLY A 262 -18.37 -29.94 -32.97
N GLU A 263 -19.66 -29.79 -32.63
CA GLU A 263 -20.51 -30.91 -32.23
C GLU A 263 -21.98 -30.58 -32.57
N GLU A 264 -22.53 -31.39 -33.46
CA GLU A 264 -23.95 -31.46 -33.78
C GLU A 264 -24.75 -31.99 -32.58
N GLY A 265 -25.96 -31.48 -32.38
CA GLY A 265 -26.98 -32.24 -31.66
C GLY A 265 -28.13 -31.44 -31.08
N GLY A 266 -29.34 -31.70 -31.59
CA GLY A 266 -30.52 -31.76 -30.73
C GLY A 266 -31.62 -30.72 -30.96
N ALA A 267 -32.55 -31.06 -31.85
CA ALA A 267 -33.86 -30.43 -31.96
C ALA A 267 -34.79 -30.80 -30.79
N ALA A 268 -35.47 -29.80 -30.21
CA ALA A 268 -36.84 -29.83 -29.65
C ALA A 268 -37.13 -28.40 -29.13
N GLY A 269 -38.14 -27.65 -29.56
CA GLY A 269 -39.54 -28.03 -29.64
C GLY A 269 -40.25 -27.61 -28.34
N GLY A 270 -40.68 -26.35 -28.23
CA GLY A 270 -41.36 -25.86 -27.03
C GLY A 270 -41.86 -24.43 -27.13
N ARG A 271 -42.90 -24.21 -27.94
CA ARG A 271 -43.76 -23.02 -27.86
C ARG A 271 -44.40 -22.95 -26.48
N ASN A 272 -44.53 -21.74 -25.91
CA ASN A 272 -45.72 -21.31 -25.18
C ASN A 272 -45.78 -19.78 -25.15
N SER A 273 -46.75 -19.26 -25.90
CA SER A 273 -47.24 -17.89 -25.85
C SER A 273 -48.27 -17.80 -24.72
N THR A 274 -48.22 -16.75 -23.89
CA THR A 274 -49.37 -15.97 -23.42
C THR A 274 -48.93 -14.93 -22.40
N ALA A 275 -49.06 -13.64 -22.76
CA ALA A 275 -49.80 -12.62 -22.00
C ALA A 275 -49.41 -11.22 -22.53
N ALA A 276 -50.21 -10.70 -23.46
CA ALA A 276 -50.35 -9.28 -23.72
C ALA A 276 -51.80 -8.91 -23.42
N LEU A 277 -51.98 -7.72 -22.86
CA LEU A 277 -53.23 -7.07 -22.53
C LEU A 277 -54.15 -6.88 -23.75
N GLU A 278 -55.44 -6.79 -23.43
CA GLU A 278 -56.62 -6.39 -24.24
C GLU A 278 -57.28 -7.46 -25.14
#